data_AF-A0A250KKK5-F1
#
_entry.id   AF-A0A250KKK5-F1
#
_cell.length_a   1.000
_cell.length_b   1.000
_cell.length_c   1.000
_cell.angle_alpha   90.00
_cell.angle_beta   90.00
_cell.angle_gamma   90.00
#
_symmetry.space_group_name_H-M   'P 1'
#
loop_
_entity.id
_entity.type
_entity.pdbx_description
1 polymer ?
#
loop_
_entity_poly.entity_id
_entity_poly.type
_entity_poly.pdbx_seq_one_letter_code
_entity_poly.pdbx_strand_id
1 'polypeptide(L)'
;MKQKKKITKNRFLLGFIAITFLLAIIRLLFPSIAHDRMKVLSNVDGNSIRAMEKVDSAKIKAQSTPSNIKMSHFFKSDGSQKKNRIIGVRDYEESFPDSQPQQLEAALRYGVKAVVDRTDAEKRKNELVYVGSSPYYNMKKLNSSIPYLVPRAAILLQDIARNFMDSLQTKGVPINKILVSSVLRTKEDVEKLRRYNHNATENSCHLYGTTFDIAYNKYASVTRSVSNDTLKWVLSEVLNDLRSQGRCLIKHEKRQGCFHITVR
;
A
#
# COMPACT_ATOMS: atom_id res chain seq x y z
N MET A 1 15.88 50.29 -0.39
CA MET A 1 15.24 49.41 0.62
C MET A 1 14.06 48.67 -0.02
N LYS A 2 14.13 47.33 -0.18
CA LYS A 2 12.99 46.52 -0.67
C LYS A 2 12.19 46.00 0.54
N GLN A 3 10.99 46.52 0.76
CA GLN A 3 10.06 45.99 1.77
C GLN A 3 9.58 44.60 1.35
N LYS A 4 9.98 43.56 2.08
CA LYS A 4 9.38 42.22 1.95
C LYS A 4 8.00 42.23 2.63
N LYS A 5 6.92 42.34 1.84
CA LYS A 5 5.55 42.17 2.35
C LYS A 5 5.36 40.72 2.82
N LYS A 6 5.18 40.53 4.13
CA LYS A 6 4.87 39.24 4.75
C LYS A 6 3.44 38.84 4.36
N ILE A 7 3.28 37.69 3.71
CA ILE A 7 1.96 37.17 3.31
C ILE A 7 1.25 36.68 4.57
N THR A 8 0.15 37.33 4.96
CA THR A 8 -0.70 36.91 6.08
C THR A 8 -1.71 35.87 5.60
N LYS A 9 -2.18 34.99 6.49
CA LYS A 9 -3.13 33.90 6.16
C LYS A 9 -4.37 34.41 5.43
N ASN A 10 -4.88 35.58 5.82
CA ASN A 10 -6.06 36.20 5.20
C ASN A 10 -5.79 36.69 3.77
N ARG A 11 -4.56 37.16 3.48
CA ARG A 11 -4.17 37.56 2.12
C ARG A 11 -3.97 36.36 1.19
N PHE A 12 -3.45 35.26 1.74
CA PHE A 12 -3.37 34.00 1.01
C PHE A 12 -4.77 33.43 0.70
N LEU A 13 -5.66 33.42 1.69
CA LEU A 13 -7.04 32.94 1.53
C LEU A 13 -7.80 33.78 0.49
N LEU A 14 -7.67 35.11 0.55
CA LEU A 14 -8.29 36.00 -0.43
C LEU A 14 -7.75 35.74 -1.85
N GLY A 15 -6.44 35.55 -2.00
CA GLY A 15 -5.83 35.19 -3.28
C GLY A 15 -6.31 33.83 -3.80
N PHE A 16 -6.42 32.84 -2.93
CA PHE A 16 -6.93 31.52 -3.28
C PHE A 16 -8.38 31.59 -3.77
N ILE A 17 -9.25 32.30 -3.06
CA ILE A 17 -10.66 32.51 -3.45
C ILE A 17 -10.76 33.26 -4.78
N ALA A 18 -9.95 34.31 -4.99
CA ALA A 18 -9.95 35.06 -6.24
C ALA A 18 -9.56 34.16 -7.44
N ILE A 19 -8.54 33.32 -7.27
CA ILE A 19 -8.07 32.39 -8.31
C ILE A 19 -9.14 31.33 -8.61
N THR A 20 -9.81 30.76 -7.60
CA THR A 20 -10.85 29.76 -7.83
C THR A 20 -12.07 30.34 -8.53
N PHE A 21 -12.49 31.56 -8.19
CA PHE A 21 -13.57 32.25 -8.91
C PHE A 21 -13.18 32.59 -10.35
N LEU A 22 -11.95 33.04 -10.58
CA LEU A 22 -11.45 33.31 -11.93
C LEU A 22 -11.49 32.03 -12.80
N LEU A 23 -11.02 30.91 -12.26
CA LEU A 23 -11.06 29.62 -12.95
C LEU A 23 -12.50 29.14 -13.21
N ALA A 24 -13.42 29.40 -12.28
CA ALA A 24 -14.83 29.09 -12.47
C ALA A 24 -15.47 29.92 -13.61
N ILE A 25 -15.15 31.22 -13.68
CA ILE A 25 -15.61 32.10 -14.76
C ILE A 25 -15.01 31.67 -16.11
N ILE A 26 -13.73 31.33 -16.17
CA ILE A 26 -13.08 30.79 -17.38
C ILE A 26 -13.79 29.51 -17.82
N ARG A 27 -14.18 28.63 -16.88
CA ARG A 27 -14.91 27.40 -17.18
C ARG A 27 -16.33 27.66 -17.70
N LEU A 28 -16.98 28.74 -17.28
CA LEU A 28 -18.30 29.16 -17.79
C LEU A 28 -18.20 29.79 -19.19
N LEU A 29 -17.18 30.62 -19.44
CA LEU A 29 -16.99 31.30 -20.72
C LEU A 29 -16.41 30.39 -21.81
N PHE A 30 -15.62 29.39 -21.40
CA PHE A 30 -15.01 28.41 -22.30
C PHE A 30 -15.38 26.98 -21.88
N PRO A 31 -16.64 26.56 -22.11
CA PRO A 31 -17.07 25.19 -21.81
C PRO A 31 -16.30 24.11 -22.61
N SER A 32 -15.59 24.53 -23.67
CA SER A 32 -14.64 23.68 -24.41
C SER A 32 -13.45 23.18 -23.57
N ILE A 33 -13.01 23.95 -22.56
CA ILE A 33 -11.90 23.58 -21.66
C ILE A 33 -12.30 22.43 -20.72
N ALA A 34 -13.60 22.24 -20.48
CA ALA A 34 -14.14 21.19 -19.63
C ALA A 34 -14.52 19.91 -20.40
N HIS A 35 -14.08 19.74 -21.66
CA HIS A 35 -14.36 18.52 -22.40
C HIS A 35 -13.74 17.31 -21.72
N ASP A 36 -14.62 16.37 -21.39
CA ASP A 36 -14.31 15.12 -20.73
C ASP A 36 -13.45 14.26 -21.69
N ARG A 37 -12.16 14.12 -21.36
CA ARG A 37 -11.22 13.26 -22.12
C ARG A 37 -11.58 11.77 -22.06
N MET A 38 -12.73 11.40 -21.49
CA MET A 38 -13.25 10.04 -21.53
C MET A 38 -13.85 9.63 -22.89
N LYS A 39 -14.25 10.56 -23.77
CA LYS A 39 -14.92 10.21 -25.04
C LYS A 39 -13.98 10.05 -26.25
N VAL A 40 -12.69 10.35 -26.12
CA VAL A 40 -11.71 10.21 -27.21
C VAL A 40 -11.02 8.83 -27.20
N LEU A 41 -11.15 8.05 -26.12
CA LEU A 41 -10.55 6.72 -26.02
C LEU A 41 -11.41 5.58 -26.62
N SER A 42 -12.61 5.88 -27.14
CA SER A 42 -13.51 4.86 -27.71
C SER A 42 -13.43 4.72 -29.23
N ASN A 43 -12.64 5.54 -29.94
CA ASN A 43 -12.57 5.55 -31.42
C ASN A 43 -11.14 5.66 -31.97
N VAL A 44 -10.19 4.88 -31.45
CA VAL A 44 -8.91 4.65 -32.16
C VAL A 44 -8.56 3.17 -32.10
N ASP A 45 -9.23 2.40 -32.95
CA ASP A 45 -8.68 1.14 -33.46
C ASP A 45 -7.65 1.46 -34.55
N GLY A 46 -6.56 0.70 -34.57
CA GLY A 46 -5.75 0.53 -35.78
C GLY A 46 -4.41 1.26 -35.81
N ASN A 47 -3.40 0.54 -35.32
CA ASN A 47 -2.04 0.48 -35.89
C ASN A 47 -0.97 1.53 -35.50
N SER A 48 0.17 0.96 -35.08
CA SER A 48 1.55 1.49 -35.08
C SER A 48 2.20 2.01 -33.77
N ILE A 49 3.10 1.16 -33.26
CA ILE A 49 4.51 1.45 -32.91
C ILE A 49 4.79 2.34 -31.68
N ARG A 50 5.11 1.70 -30.54
CA ARG A 50 6.49 1.47 -30.01
C ARG A 50 6.38 0.83 -28.63
N ALA A 51 7.01 -0.33 -28.45
CA ALA A 51 7.14 -0.98 -27.16
C ALA A 51 8.03 -0.14 -26.25
N MET A 52 7.43 0.75 -25.46
CA MET A 52 8.07 1.38 -24.31
C MET A 52 7.84 0.45 -23.11
N GLU A 53 8.92 0.11 -22.41
CA GLU A 53 8.89 -0.80 -21.25
C GLU A 53 7.71 -0.50 -20.34
N LYS A 54 6.97 -1.56 -20.02
CA LYS A 54 5.77 -1.54 -19.20
C LYS A 54 6.18 -1.24 -17.75
N VAL A 55 6.36 0.03 -17.42
CA VAL A 55 6.30 0.53 -16.03
C VAL A 55 5.05 -0.07 -15.42
N ASP A 56 5.18 -0.71 -14.24
CA ASP A 56 4.17 -1.51 -13.54
C ASP A 56 2.88 -0.72 -13.26
N SER A 57 2.15 -0.48 -14.34
CA SER A 57 0.83 0.13 -14.38
C SER A 57 -0.07 -1.03 -14.02
N ALA A 58 -0.46 -1.10 -12.75
CA ALA A 58 -1.44 -2.06 -12.28
C ALA A 58 -2.60 -2.06 -13.28
N LYS A 59 -2.73 -3.14 -14.07
CA LYS A 59 -3.92 -3.34 -14.90
C LYS A 59 -5.05 -3.51 -13.90
N ILE A 60 -5.77 -2.41 -13.62
CA ILE A 60 -7.01 -2.43 -12.88
C ILE A 60 -7.96 -3.26 -13.75
N LYS A 61 -8.03 -4.56 -13.48
CA LYS A 61 -9.07 -5.41 -14.05
C LYS A 61 -10.36 -4.85 -13.46
N ALA A 62 -11.17 -4.19 -14.29
CA ALA A 62 -12.47 -3.67 -13.88
C ALA A 62 -13.19 -4.79 -13.14
N GLN A 63 -13.51 -4.58 -11.86
CA GLN A 63 -14.34 -5.52 -11.10
C GLN A 63 -15.69 -5.56 -11.80
N SER A 64 -15.99 -6.70 -12.43
CA SER A 64 -17.30 -6.97 -12.98
C SER A 64 -18.32 -6.91 -11.86
N THR A 65 -19.25 -5.95 -11.92
CA THR A 65 -20.44 -5.92 -11.08
C THR A 65 -21.22 -7.22 -11.30
N PRO A 66 -21.40 -8.08 -10.29
CA PRO A 66 -22.17 -9.30 -10.45
C PRO A 66 -23.65 -8.92 -10.66
N SER A 67 -24.24 -9.41 -11.75
CA SER A 67 -25.63 -9.16 -12.17
C SER A 67 -26.69 -9.86 -11.32
N ASN A 68 -26.29 -10.54 -10.24
CA ASN A 68 -27.17 -11.29 -9.36
C ASN A 68 -26.96 -10.83 -7.92
N ILE A 69 -27.92 -10.09 -7.36
CA ILE A 69 -27.93 -9.68 -5.96
C ILE A 69 -28.24 -10.93 -5.12
N LYS A 70 -27.25 -11.82 -4.98
CA LYS A 70 -27.24 -12.75 -3.85
C LYS A 70 -27.19 -11.88 -2.59
N MET A 71 -28.17 -12.04 -1.70
CA MET A 71 -28.14 -11.51 -0.35
C MET A 71 -26.72 -11.63 0.21
N SER A 72 -26.14 -10.52 0.66
CA SER A 72 -24.75 -10.49 1.08
C SER A 72 -24.50 -11.56 2.16
N HIS A 73 -23.38 -12.27 2.10
CA HIS A 73 -23.02 -13.35 3.04
C HIS A 73 -22.90 -12.90 4.52
N PHE A 74 -23.15 -11.62 4.81
CA PHE A 74 -23.11 -11.00 6.12
C PHE A 74 -24.35 -11.27 6.98
N PHE A 75 -25.49 -11.64 6.37
CA PHE A 75 -26.73 -11.91 7.09
C PHE A 75 -27.18 -13.35 6.89
N LYS A 76 -27.77 -13.94 7.92
CA LYS A 76 -28.46 -15.23 7.81
C LYS A 76 -29.85 -15.00 7.17
N SER A 77 -30.55 -16.09 6.86
CA SER A 77 -31.92 -16.05 6.34
C SER A 77 -32.92 -15.39 7.29
N ASP A 78 -32.62 -15.33 8.59
CA ASP A 78 -33.41 -14.66 9.63
C ASP A 78 -33.14 -13.15 9.77
N GLY A 79 -32.25 -12.58 8.95
CA GLY A 79 -31.85 -11.16 9.02
C GLY A 79 -30.83 -10.83 10.11
N SER A 80 -30.45 -11.78 10.98
CA SER A 80 -29.39 -11.61 11.96
C SER A 80 -28.01 -11.60 11.30
N GLN A 81 -27.08 -10.83 11.87
CA GLN A 81 -25.70 -10.78 11.38
C GLN A 81 -25.01 -12.14 11.61
N LYS A 82 -24.41 -12.70 10.56
CA LYS A 82 -23.63 -13.93 10.62
C LYS A 82 -22.37 -13.69 11.46
N LYS A 83 -22.25 -14.41 12.59
CA LYS A 83 -21.07 -14.34 13.45
C LYS A 83 -19.90 -15.05 12.78
N ASN A 84 -18.82 -14.31 12.52
CA ASN A 84 -17.59 -14.86 11.97
C ASN A 84 -16.58 -15.11 13.10
N ARG A 85 -16.14 -16.35 13.24
CA ARG A 85 -15.15 -16.73 14.26
C ARG A 85 -13.75 -16.34 13.81
N ILE A 86 -12.86 -16.09 14.76
CA ILE A 86 -11.42 -16.03 14.51
C ILE A 86 -10.92 -17.46 14.53
N ILE A 87 -10.31 -17.89 13.42
CA ILE A 87 -9.72 -19.22 13.22
C ILE A 87 -8.20 -19.09 13.33
N GLY A 88 -7.64 -18.07 12.68
CA GLY A 88 -6.20 -17.94 12.48
C GLY A 88 -5.68 -18.96 11.46
N VAL A 89 -4.36 -19.14 11.45
CA VAL A 89 -3.69 -20.18 10.64
C VAL A 89 -3.22 -21.33 11.55
N ARG A 90 -3.19 -22.56 11.02
CA ARG A 90 -2.77 -23.76 11.77
C ARG A 90 -1.34 -23.62 12.28
N ASP A 91 -0.42 -23.41 11.32
CA ASP A 91 0.98 -23.19 11.57
C ASP A 91 1.47 -22.07 10.65
N TYR A 92 2.26 -21.16 11.21
CA TYR A 92 2.73 -19.98 10.47
C TYR A 92 3.81 -20.32 9.46
N GLU A 93 4.61 -21.35 9.68
CA GLU A 93 5.67 -21.76 8.78
C GLU A 93 5.12 -22.59 7.62
N GLU A 94 4.09 -23.40 7.87
CA GLU A 94 3.32 -24.10 6.84
C GLU A 94 2.51 -23.13 5.97
N SER A 95 1.86 -22.13 6.58
CA SER A 95 1.00 -21.18 5.86
C SER A 95 1.81 -20.11 5.11
N PHE A 96 3.00 -19.76 5.64
CA PHE A 96 3.92 -18.78 5.08
C PHE A 96 5.32 -19.38 4.83
N PRO A 97 5.43 -20.36 3.91
CA PRO A 97 6.65 -21.12 3.67
C PRO A 97 7.63 -20.42 2.72
N ASP A 98 7.29 -19.24 2.19
CA ASP A 98 8.03 -18.65 1.06
C ASP A 98 9.45 -18.25 1.47
N SER A 99 10.44 -18.74 0.73
CA SER A 99 11.86 -18.58 1.05
C SER A 99 12.41 -17.23 0.60
N GLN A 100 13.51 -16.79 1.21
CA GLN A 100 14.18 -15.54 0.82
C GLN A 100 14.59 -15.51 -0.66
N PRO A 101 15.18 -16.57 -1.26
CA PRO A 101 15.49 -16.57 -2.70
C PRO A 101 14.26 -16.38 -3.60
N GLN A 102 13.14 -17.02 -3.26
CA GLN A 102 11.89 -16.89 -4.01
C GLN A 102 11.34 -15.45 -3.94
N GLN A 103 11.43 -14.83 -2.77
CA GLN A 103 11.04 -13.42 -2.61
C GLN A 103 11.97 -12.48 -3.38
N LEU A 104 13.28 -12.76 -3.39
CA LEU A 104 14.25 -11.97 -4.15
C LEU A 104 13.99 -12.05 -5.65
N GLU A 105 13.66 -13.22 -6.18
CA GLU A 105 13.28 -13.40 -7.59
C GLU A 105 12.06 -12.54 -7.96
N ALA A 106 11.02 -12.55 -7.13
CA ALA A 106 9.84 -11.72 -7.33
C ALA A 106 10.17 -10.22 -7.23
N ALA A 107 11.02 -9.82 -6.27
CA ALA A 107 11.45 -8.45 -6.10
C ALA A 107 12.23 -7.92 -7.30
N LEU A 108 13.13 -8.72 -7.87
CA LEU A 108 13.87 -8.40 -9.09
C LEU A 108 12.96 -8.29 -10.31
N ARG A 109 11.91 -9.12 -10.38
CA ARG A 109 10.99 -9.18 -11.51
C ARG A 109 10.01 -8.00 -11.55
N TYR A 110 9.49 -7.58 -10.40
CA TYR A 110 8.42 -6.57 -10.31
C TYR A 110 8.88 -5.24 -9.74
N GLY A 111 10.12 -5.16 -9.27
CA GLY A 111 10.66 -3.99 -8.62
C GLY A 111 11.41 -3.07 -9.55
N VAL A 112 11.85 -1.96 -8.96
CA VAL A 112 12.70 -0.97 -9.62
C VAL A 112 14.16 -1.33 -9.42
N LYS A 113 15.07 -0.76 -10.22
CA LYS A 113 16.51 -0.83 -9.94
C LYS A 113 16.80 -0.34 -8.52
N ALA A 114 17.76 -0.96 -7.84
CA ALA A 114 18.09 -0.64 -6.45
C ALA A 114 18.41 0.86 -6.28
N VAL A 115 17.67 1.51 -5.40
CA VAL A 115 17.77 2.94 -5.13
C VAL A 115 19.03 3.26 -4.33
N VAL A 116 19.77 4.28 -4.74
CA VAL A 116 21.08 4.58 -4.14
C VAL A 116 20.92 5.23 -2.77
N ASP A 117 20.15 6.31 -2.71
CA ASP A 117 19.93 7.12 -1.51
C ASP A 117 18.50 7.68 -1.45
N ARG A 118 18.20 8.44 -0.39
CA ARG A 118 16.85 8.99 -0.18
C ARG A 118 16.46 10.05 -1.20
N THR A 119 17.42 10.82 -1.69
CA THR A 119 17.17 11.88 -2.69
C THR A 119 16.88 11.30 -4.07
N ASP A 120 17.51 10.17 -4.40
CA ASP A 120 17.23 9.37 -5.58
C ASP A 120 15.78 8.84 -5.54
N ALA A 121 15.37 8.26 -4.41
CA ALA A 121 13.99 7.78 -4.22
C ALA A 121 12.94 8.87 -4.48
N GLU A 122 13.17 10.08 -3.98
CA GLU A 122 12.26 11.21 -4.14
C GLU A 122 12.15 11.71 -5.59
N LYS A 123 13.18 11.49 -6.42
CA LYS A 123 13.17 11.83 -7.85
C LYS A 123 12.42 10.80 -8.68
N ARG A 124 12.38 9.54 -8.24
CA ARG A 124 11.79 8.39 -8.95
C ARG A 124 10.26 8.30 -8.82
N LYS A 125 9.56 9.43 -8.92
CA LYS A 125 8.09 9.54 -8.76
C LYS A 125 7.28 8.82 -9.84
N ASN A 126 7.91 8.51 -10.97
CA ASN A 126 7.32 7.77 -12.08
C ASN A 126 7.20 6.26 -11.81
N GLU A 127 7.98 5.72 -10.86
CA GLU A 127 8.04 4.30 -10.55
C GLU A 127 7.80 3.97 -9.06
N LEU A 128 7.93 4.97 -8.17
CA LEU A 128 7.71 4.84 -6.74
C LEU A 128 6.56 5.72 -6.27
N VAL A 129 5.78 5.17 -5.33
CA VAL A 129 4.65 5.80 -4.67
C VAL A 129 4.96 5.97 -3.19
N TYR A 130 4.71 7.18 -2.68
CA TYR A 130 4.83 7.45 -1.26
C TYR A 130 3.70 6.76 -0.47
N VAL A 131 4.06 5.95 0.52
CA VAL A 131 3.15 5.14 1.34
C VAL A 131 3.20 5.50 2.83
N GLY A 132 3.81 6.64 3.18
CA GLY A 132 4.03 7.05 4.57
C GLY A 132 2.79 7.54 5.31
N SER A 133 1.68 7.80 4.60
CA SER A 133 0.42 8.26 5.18
C SER A 133 -0.75 7.46 4.61
N SER A 134 -1.57 6.89 5.48
CA SER A 134 -2.75 6.11 5.10
C SER A 134 -3.80 6.14 6.21
N PRO A 135 -5.11 6.16 5.87
CA PRO A 135 -6.16 6.01 6.88
C PRO A 135 -6.22 4.58 7.43
N TYR A 136 -5.71 3.58 6.71
CA TYR A 136 -5.91 2.15 7.04
C TYR A 136 -4.75 1.52 7.83
N TYR A 137 -3.56 2.13 7.85
CA TYR A 137 -2.41 1.63 8.58
C TYR A 137 -1.56 2.77 9.12
N ASN A 138 -0.73 2.49 10.12
CA ASN A 138 0.27 3.44 10.59
C ASN A 138 1.67 2.93 10.24
N MET A 139 2.59 3.86 10.01
CA MET A 139 3.99 3.55 9.79
C MET A 139 4.76 3.68 11.10
N LYS A 140 5.61 2.70 11.43
CA LYS A 140 6.59 2.87 12.50
C LYS A 140 7.65 3.90 12.09
N LYS A 141 8.42 4.38 13.06
CA LYS A 141 9.62 5.16 12.74
C LYS A 141 10.58 4.29 11.92
N LEU A 142 10.75 4.64 10.64
CA LEU A 142 11.65 3.94 9.73
C LEU A 142 13.08 4.46 9.92
N ASN A 143 13.91 3.71 10.66
CA ASN A 143 15.30 4.09 10.89
C ASN A 143 16.23 3.68 9.73
N SER A 144 15.89 2.58 9.05
CA SER A 144 16.74 1.94 8.03
C SER A 144 15.95 1.62 6.75
N SER A 145 14.89 2.39 6.48
CA SER A 145 14.09 2.32 5.26
C SER A 145 13.38 3.65 5.02
N ILE A 146 12.79 3.81 3.84
CA ILE A 146 12.06 4.98 3.39
C ILE A 146 10.66 4.58 2.88
N PRO A 147 9.66 5.47 3.02
CA PRO A 147 8.24 5.14 2.83
C PRO A 147 7.81 5.15 1.36
N TYR A 148 8.53 4.41 0.51
CA TYR A 148 8.25 4.30 -0.92
C TYR A 148 8.08 2.84 -1.33
N LEU A 149 7.13 2.58 -2.22
CA LEU A 149 6.89 1.26 -2.83
C LEU A 149 6.61 1.43 -4.32
N VAL A 150 6.78 0.38 -5.10
CA VAL A 150 6.20 0.32 -6.44
C VAL A 150 4.66 0.31 -6.36
N PRO A 151 3.93 0.84 -7.36
CA PRO A 151 2.48 0.99 -7.30
C PRO A 151 1.73 -0.29 -6.89
N ARG A 152 2.13 -1.44 -7.42
CA ARG A 152 1.51 -2.73 -7.09
C ARG A 152 1.69 -3.13 -5.64
N ALA A 153 2.88 -2.92 -5.07
CA ALA A 153 3.13 -3.20 -3.65
C ALA A 153 2.35 -2.22 -2.75
N ALA A 154 2.21 -0.96 -3.16
CA ALA A 154 1.37 0.01 -2.46
C ALA A 154 -0.12 -0.41 -2.44
N ILE A 155 -0.66 -0.89 -3.57
CA ILE A 155 -2.02 -1.42 -3.67
C ILE A 155 -2.19 -2.65 -2.76
N LEU A 156 -1.25 -3.58 -2.79
CA LEU A 156 -1.29 -4.77 -1.93
C LEU A 156 -1.31 -4.37 -0.44
N LEU A 157 -0.47 -3.42 -0.03
CA LEU A 157 -0.43 -2.94 1.36
C LEU A 157 -1.77 -2.32 1.78
N GLN A 158 -2.40 -1.53 0.90
CA GLN A 158 -3.73 -0.95 1.15
C GLN A 158 -4.80 -2.04 1.26
N ASP A 159 -4.76 -3.05 0.38
CA ASP A 159 -5.72 -4.16 0.41
C ASP A 159 -5.58 -4.99 1.68
N ILE A 160 -4.35 -5.29 2.12
CA ILE A 160 -4.11 -5.97 3.41
C ILE A 160 -4.72 -5.15 4.54
N ALA A 161 -4.46 -3.84 4.58
CA ALA A 161 -4.92 -2.98 5.67
C ALA A 161 -6.47 -2.85 5.70
N ARG A 162 -7.10 -2.73 4.54
CA ARG A 162 -8.57 -2.70 4.41
C ARG A 162 -9.19 -4.02 4.80
N ASN A 163 -8.73 -5.13 4.23
CA ASN A 163 -9.23 -6.47 4.54
C ASN A 163 -9.06 -6.82 6.02
N PHE A 164 -7.99 -6.35 6.66
CA PHE A 164 -7.79 -6.48 8.09
C PHE A 164 -8.86 -5.73 8.89
N MET A 165 -9.09 -4.45 8.60
CA MET A 165 -10.15 -3.68 9.27
C MET A 165 -11.53 -4.30 9.07
N ASP A 166 -11.86 -4.67 7.84
CA ASP A 166 -13.14 -5.30 7.50
C ASP A 166 -13.32 -6.62 8.26
N SER A 167 -12.24 -7.40 8.38
CA SER A 167 -12.21 -8.66 9.12
C SER A 167 -12.39 -8.44 10.63
N LEU A 168 -11.76 -7.40 11.21
CA LEU A 168 -11.98 -7.04 12.61
C LEU A 168 -13.45 -6.70 12.86
N GLN A 169 -14.03 -5.82 12.04
CA GLN A 169 -15.43 -5.41 12.17
C GLN A 169 -16.40 -6.59 12.02
N THR A 170 -16.18 -7.42 11.01
CA THR A 170 -17.01 -8.58 10.70
C THR A 170 -16.95 -9.67 11.78
N LYS A 171 -15.86 -9.71 12.56
CA LYS A 171 -15.67 -10.64 13.69
C LYS A 171 -15.99 -10.01 15.05
N GLY A 172 -16.45 -8.75 15.08
CA GLY A 172 -16.78 -8.03 16.32
C GLY A 172 -15.54 -7.67 17.15
N VAL A 173 -14.36 -7.61 16.54
CA VAL A 173 -13.11 -7.21 17.19
C VAL A 173 -12.95 -5.69 17.07
N PRO A 174 -12.54 -4.98 18.14
CA PRO A 174 -12.29 -3.55 18.08
C PRO A 174 -11.29 -3.16 16.99
N ILE A 175 -11.59 -2.08 16.26
CA ILE A 175 -10.76 -1.61 15.16
C ILE A 175 -9.37 -1.20 15.66
N ASN A 176 -8.37 -1.83 15.08
CA ASN A 176 -6.96 -1.56 15.27
C ASN A 176 -6.32 -1.46 13.88
N LYS A 177 -5.27 -0.65 13.76
CA LYS A 177 -4.46 -0.49 12.55
C LYS A 177 -3.22 -1.37 12.62
N ILE A 178 -2.87 -1.98 11.50
CA ILE A 178 -1.56 -2.64 11.34
C ILE A 178 -0.44 -1.60 11.41
N LEU A 179 0.75 -2.06 11.81
CA LEU A 179 1.96 -1.25 11.83
C LEU A 179 2.96 -1.74 10.78
N VAL A 180 3.29 -0.86 9.83
CA VAL A 180 4.33 -1.13 8.83
C VAL A 180 5.69 -0.80 9.43
N SER A 181 6.57 -1.80 9.54
CA SER A 181 7.87 -1.70 10.22
C SER A 181 9.05 -1.46 9.30
N SER A 182 8.97 -1.85 8.03
CA SER A 182 10.00 -1.64 7.01
C SER A 182 9.36 -1.59 5.64
N VAL A 183 9.97 -0.84 4.71
CA VAL A 183 9.49 -0.65 3.34
C VAL A 183 10.70 -0.68 2.39
N LEU A 184 10.92 0.31 1.53
CA LEU A 184 12.09 0.37 0.65
C LEU A 184 13.37 0.66 1.46
N ARG A 185 14.43 -0.11 1.24
CA ARG A 185 15.78 0.21 1.74
C ARG A 185 16.62 0.74 0.59
N THR A 186 17.34 1.83 0.82
CA THR A 186 18.34 2.31 -0.14
C THR A 186 19.65 1.53 0.04
N LYS A 187 20.55 1.58 -0.95
CA LYS A 187 21.91 1.01 -0.79
C LYS A 187 22.62 1.62 0.42
N GLU A 188 22.50 2.93 0.58
CA GLU A 188 23.04 3.65 1.74
C GLU A 188 22.45 3.14 3.08
N ASP A 189 21.14 2.90 3.15
CA ASP A 189 20.51 2.34 4.36
C ASP A 189 20.99 0.90 4.64
N VAL A 190 21.21 0.08 3.61
CA VAL A 190 21.74 -1.29 3.75
C VAL A 190 23.17 -1.28 4.27
N GLU A 191 24.04 -0.43 3.72
CA GLU A 191 25.41 -0.27 4.20
C GLU A 191 25.46 0.16 5.66
N LYS A 192 24.62 1.10 6.07
CA LYS A 192 24.49 1.51 7.48
C LYS A 192 23.99 0.36 8.34
N LEU A 193 22.98 -0.38 7.90
CA LEU A 193 22.38 -1.51 8.62
C LEU A 193 23.38 -2.63 8.90
N ARG A 194 24.24 -2.93 7.92
CA ARG A 194 25.27 -3.98 8.03
C ARG A 194 26.33 -3.70 9.09
N ARG A 195 26.54 -2.44 9.49
CA ARG A 195 27.52 -2.08 10.53
C ARG A 195 27.15 -2.61 11.91
N TYR A 196 25.86 -2.81 12.19
CA TYR A 196 25.37 -3.23 13.50
C TYR A 196 24.54 -4.52 13.46
N ASN A 197 24.05 -4.94 12.28
CA ASN A 197 23.31 -6.19 12.14
C ASN A 197 24.09 -7.18 11.26
N HIS A 198 24.73 -8.16 11.88
CA HIS A 198 25.49 -9.20 11.18
C HIS A 198 24.62 -10.08 10.26
N ASN A 199 23.31 -10.15 10.51
CA ASN A 199 22.37 -10.91 9.67
C ASN A 199 21.89 -10.12 8.44
N ALA A 200 22.28 -8.85 8.29
CA ALA A 200 21.87 -8.04 7.15
C ALA A 200 22.62 -8.47 5.89
N THR A 201 21.87 -8.91 4.89
CA THR A 201 22.40 -9.28 3.58
C THR A 201 22.45 -8.07 2.65
N GLU A 202 23.41 -8.09 1.73
CA GLU A 202 23.55 -7.05 0.71
C GLU A 202 22.38 -7.07 -0.28
N ASN A 203 21.98 -8.27 -0.72
CA ASN A 203 20.88 -8.48 -1.65
C ASN A 203 19.53 -8.64 -0.90
N SER A 204 19.09 -7.56 -0.24
CA SER A 204 17.79 -7.53 0.43
C SER A 204 16.65 -7.26 -0.55
N CYS A 205 15.53 -7.99 -0.42
CA CYS A 205 14.32 -7.77 -1.23
C CYS A 205 13.76 -6.34 -1.11
N HIS A 206 14.00 -5.68 0.03
CA HIS A 206 13.57 -4.30 0.26
C HIS A 206 14.26 -3.28 -0.66
N LEU A 207 15.34 -3.62 -1.35
CA LEU A 207 16.04 -2.72 -2.27
C LEU A 207 15.20 -2.31 -3.50
N TYR A 208 14.19 -3.11 -3.84
CA TYR A 208 13.49 -3.02 -5.12
C TYR A 208 12.08 -2.41 -5.01
N GLY A 209 11.67 -1.98 -3.81
CA GLY A 209 10.39 -1.30 -3.58
C GLY A 209 9.16 -2.21 -3.65
N THR A 210 9.36 -3.52 -3.69
CA THR A 210 8.31 -4.56 -3.80
C THR A 210 7.92 -5.19 -2.47
N THR A 211 8.71 -4.93 -1.43
CA THR A 211 8.71 -5.68 -0.18
C THR A 211 8.52 -4.75 1.00
N PHE A 212 7.66 -5.16 1.93
CA PHE A 212 7.39 -4.45 3.16
C PHE A 212 7.17 -5.43 4.31
N ASP A 213 7.45 -4.94 5.53
CA ASP A 213 7.28 -5.71 6.76
C ASP A 213 6.09 -5.16 7.55
N ILE A 214 5.19 -6.05 7.97
CA ILE A 214 4.10 -5.71 8.89
C ILE A 214 4.41 -6.34 10.25
N ALA A 215 4.48 -5.53 11.30
CA ALA A 215 4.65 -6.03 12.66
C ALA A 215 3.40 -6.80 13.10
N TYR A 216 3.58 -8.01 13.64
CA TYR A 216 2.46 -8.80 14.18
C TYR A 216 2.36 -8.71 15.70
N ASN A 217 3.34 -8.10 16.36
CA ASN A 217 3.45 -7.97 17.81
C ASN A 217 3.04 -6.58 18.33
N LYS A 218 2.63 -5.67 17.45
CA LYS A 218 2.20 -4.32 17.83
C LYS A 218 1.22 -3.75 16.82
N TYR A 219 0.17 -3.12 17.33
CA TYR A 219 -0.91 -2.50 16.55
C TYR A 219 -1.20 -1.09 17.08
N ALA A 220 -1.82 -0.26 16.25
CA ALA A 220 -2.31 1.06 16.67
C ALA A 220 -3.81 0.98 16.94
N SER A 221 -4.20 1.09 18.21
CA SER A 221 -5.60 1.10 18.62
C SER A 221 -6.32 2.35 18.11
N VAL A 222 -7.48 2.16 17.47
CA VAL A 222 -8.34 3.27 17.05
C VAL A 222 -9.44 3.51 18.09
N THR A 223 -10.10 2.44 18.54
CA THR A 223 -11.17 2.51 19.52
C THR A 223 -10.70 2.07 20.90
N ARG A 224 -10.30 0.80 21.04
CA ARG A 224 -9.71 0.24 22.25
C ARG A 224 -8.62 -0.77 21.90
N SER A 225 -7.70 -0.99 22.84
CA SER A 225 -6.66 -2.00 22.71
C SER A 225 -7.25 -3.40 22.69
N VAL A 226 -6.59 -4.29 21.94
CA VAL A 226 -6.90 -5.71 21.81
C VAL A 226 -5.59 -6.47 21.97
N SER A 227 -5.66 -7.71 22.45
CA SER A 227 -4.48 -8.58 22.51
C SER A 227 -3.81 -8.70 21.14
N ASN A 228 -2.49 -8.59 21.12
CA ASN A 228 -1.70 -8.73 19.89
C ASN A 228 -1.91 -10.09 19.23
N ASP A 229 -2.16 -11.16 20.01
CA ASP A 229 -2.40 -12.50 19.46
C ASP A 229 -3.72 -12.58 18.70
N THR A 230 -4.78 -11.99 19.24
CA THR A 230 -6.07 -11.91 18.56
C THR A 230 -5.96 -11.16 17.24
N LEU A 231 -5.26 -10.03 17.24
CA LEU A 231 -5.01 -9.24 16.03
C LEU A 231 -4.11 -9.98 15.04
N LYS A 232 -3.10 -10.71 15.54
CA LYS A 232 -2.21 -11.55 14.72
C LYS A 232 -2.98 -12.66 14.02
N TRP A 233 -3.91 -13.33 14.70
CA TRP A 233 -4.74 -14.37 14.09
C TRP A 233 -5.58 -13.80 12.94
N VAL A 234 -6.27 -12.68 13.16
CA VAL A 234 -7.06 -12.02 12.10
C VAL A 234 -6.18 -11.57 10.94
N LEU A 235 -5.01 -10.98 11.22
CA LEU A 235 -4.06 -10.58 10.18
C LEU A 235 -3.56 -11.80 9.38
N SER A 236 -3.28 -12.91 10.05
CA SER A 236 -2.79 -14.12 9.39
C SER A 236 -3.82 -14.75 8.45
N GLU A 237 -5.11 -14.69 8.77
CA GLU A 237 -6.19 -15.10 7.85
C GLU A 237 -6.16 -14.26 6.57
N VAL A 238 -6.13 -12.93 6.71
CA VAL A 238 -6.07 -12.00 5.57
C VAL A 238 -4.84 -12.24 4.70
N LEU A 239 -3.69 -12.43 5.34
CA LEU A 239 -2.43 -12.69 4.65
C LEU A 239 -2.46 -14.05 3.92
N ASN A 240 -3.00 -15.08 4.55
CA ASN A 240 -3.13 -16.40 3.94
C ASN A 240 -4.07 -16.38 2.72
N ASP A 241 -5.19 -15.66 2.81
CA ASP A 241 -6.12 -15.50 1.70
C ASP A 241 -5.46 -14.80 0.51
N LEU A 242 -4.77 -13.67 0.74
CA LEU A 242 -4.09 -12.93 -0.32
C LEU A 242 -2.92 -13.71 -0.93
N ARG A 243 -2.20 -14.49 -0.11
CA ARG A 243 -1.15 -15.40 -0.58
C ARG A 243 -1.73 -16.52 -1.45
N SER A 244 -2.82 -17.15 -1.02
CA SER A 244 -3.49 -18.23 -1.77
C SER A 244 -4.03 -17.77 -3.13
N GLN A 245 -4.39 -16.49 -3.25
CA GLN A 245 -4.76 -15.83 -4.50
C GLN A 245 -3.55 -15.51 -5.40
N GLY A 246 -2.33 -15.85 -4.98
CA GLY A 246 -1.10 -15.60 -5.73
C GLY A 246 -0.67 -14.13 -5.76
N ARG A 247 -1.20 -13.28 -4.88
CA ARG A 247 -0.92 -11.83 -4.89
C ARG A 247 0.44 -11.46 -4.28
N CYS A 248 0.96 -12.31 -3.40
CA CYS A 248 2.20 -12.06 -2.68
C CYS A 248 2.86 -13.36 -2.20
N LEU A 249 4.11 -13.21 -1.80
CA LEU A 249 4.89 -14.16 -1.02
C LEU A 249 5.02 -13.62 0.40
N ILE A 250 5.01 -14.51 1.39
CA ILE A 250 5.02 -14.17 2.80
C ILE A 250 5.97 -15.10 3.55
N LYS A 251 6.81 -14.52 4.40
CA LYS A 251 7.60 -15.22 5.41
C LYS A 251 7.27 -14.69 6.80
N HIS A 252 7.02 -15.60 7.74
CA HIS A 252 6.87 -15.26 9.16
C HIS A 252 8.25 -15.16 9.82
N GLU A 253 8.68 -13.95 10.18
CA GLU A 253 10.00 -13.70 10.77
C GLU A 253 9.93 -13.55 12.29
N LYS A 254 10.05 -14.68 13.00
CA LYS A 254 9.93 -14.74 14.47
C LYS A 254 10.89 -13.79 15.20
N ARG A 255 12.14 -13.71 14.73
CA ARG A 255 13.19 -12.88 15.36
C ARG A 255 12.94 -11.38 15.23
N GLN A 256 12.35 -10.95 14.11
CA GLN A 256 12.05 -9.54 13.85
C GLN A 256 10.65 -9.14 14.36
N GLY A 257 9.77 -10.12 14.59
CA GLY A 257 8.40 -9.86 15.05
C GLY A 257 7.48 -9.35 13.94
N CYS A 258 7.75 -9.71 12.68
CA CYS A 258 6.99 -9.25 11.52
C CYS A 258 6.65 -10.36 10.52
N PHE A 259 5.70 -10.06 9.65
CA PHE A 259 5.51 -10.74 8.37
C PHE A 259 6.28 -9.98 7.30
N HIS A 260 7.20 -10.67 6.64
CA HIS A 260 7.97 -10.16 5.49
C HIS A 260 7.22 -10.50 4.21
N ILE A 261 6.75 -9.49 3.49
CA ILE A 261 5.78 -9.64 2.39
C ILE A 261 6.35 -9.03 1.12
N THR A 262 6.43 -9.83 0.06
CA THR A 262 6.87 -9.40 -1.28
C THR A 262 5.75 -9.61 -2.31
N VAL A 263 5.50 -8.61 -3.14
CA VAL A 263 4.42 -8.65 -4.14
C VAL A 263 4.73 -9.57 -5.34
N ARG A 264 3.69 -10.11 -6.00
CA ARG A 264 3.77 -10.94 -7.22
C ARG A 264 2.94 -10.42 -8.40
#